data_AF-A0A7W0PNG2-F1
#
_entry.id   AF-A0A7W0PNG2-F1
#
_cell.length_a   1.000
_cell.length_b   1.000
_cell.length_c   1.000
_cell.angle_alpha   90.00
_cell.angle_beta   90.00
_cell.angle_gamma   90.00
#
_symmetry.space_group_name_H-M   'P 1'
#
loop_
_entity.id
_entity.type
_entity.pdbx_description
1 polymer ?
#
loop_
_entity_poly.entity_id
_entity_poly.type
_entity_poly.pdbx_seq_one_letter_code
_entity_poly.pdbx_strand_id
1 'polypeptide(L)'
;MTEAQPGPANKAELLDDVKKRWNAFVVYVDSLPREQWTAPADPAGWTVSDHVTHVTAWDQAVVELFRDRTPQQRTLGVSDAAWASG
;
A
#
# COMPACT_ATOMS: atom_id res chain seq x y z
N MET A 1 -1.91 -25.63 -5.64
CA MET A 1 -1.16 -24.58 -6.38
C MET A 1 -2.21 -23.76 -7.10
N THR A 2 -2.47 -22.54 -6.65
CA THR A 2 -3.46 -21.65 -7.28
C THR A 2 -2.78 -21.02 -8.50
N GLU A 3 -3.32 -21.24 -9.70
CA GLU A 3 -2.83 -20.57 -10.90
C GLU A 3 -2.92 -19.04 -10.71
N ALA A 4 -1.84 -18.33 -11.05
CA ALA A 4 -1.86 -16.88 -11.00
C ALA A 4 -2.84 -16.35 -12.06
N GLN A 5 -3.85 -15.59 -11.65
CA GLN A 5 -4.73 -14.92 -12.60
C GLN A 5 -3.90 -13.98 -13.48
N PRO A 6 -4.17 -13.92 -14.80
CA PRO A 6 -3.53 -12.95 -15.67
C PRO A 6 -3.85 -11.54 -15.17
N GLY A 7 -2.82 -10.68 -15.12
CA GLY A 7 -2.98 -9.28 -14.74
C GLY A 7 -3.81 -8.48 -15.76
N PRO A 8 -4.23 -7.25 -15.42
CA PRO A 8 -5.01 -6.40 -16.31
C PRO A 8 -4.27 -6.13 -17.63
N ALA A 9 -4.97 -6.26 -18.77
CA ALA A 9 -4.36 -6.19 -20.11
C ALA A 9 -4.20 -4.75 -20.62
N ASN A 10 -4.90 -3.79 -20.01
CA ASN A 10 -4.85 -2.39 -20.40
C ASN A 10 -5.10 -1.45 -19.21
N LYS A 11 -4.93 -0.14 -19.46
CA LYS A 11 -5.10 0.91 -18.44
C LYS A 11 -6.51 0.91 -17.85
N ALA A 12 -7.55 0.69 -18.64
CA ALA A 12 -8.93 0.75 -18.14
C ALA A 12 -9.19 -0.41 -17.16
N GLU A 13 -8.77 -1.62 -17.52
CA GLU A 13 -8.84 -2.80 -16.64
C GLU A 13 -8.01 -2.62 -15.36
N LEU A 14 -6.79 -2.05 -15.47
CA LEU A 14 -5.97 -1.77 -14.30
C LEU A 14 -6.67 -0.79 -13.35
N LEU A 15 -7.23 0.29 -13.87
CA LEU A 15 -7.92 1.28 -13.05
C LEU A 15 -9.20 0.72 -12.41
N ASP A 16 -9.92 -0.17 -13.11
CA ASP A 16 -11.09 -0.83 -12.54
C ASP A 16 -10.71 -1.82 -11.43
N ASP A 17 -9.68 -2.64 -11.65
CA ASP A 17 -9.17 -3.59 -10.66
C ASP A 17 -8.65 -2.88 -9.41
N VAL A 18 -7.88 -1.79 -9.57
CA VAL A 18 -7.39 -0.96 -8.45
C VAL A 18 -8.56 -0.39 -7.65
N LYS A 19 -9.58 0.18 -8.30
CA LYS A 19 -10.77 0.72 -7.60
C LYS A 19 -11.51 -0.37 -6.83
N LYS A 20 -11.72 -1.53 -7.46
CA LYS A 20 -12.40 -2.67 -6.83
C LYS A 20 -11.66 -3.16 -5.60
N ARG A 21 -10.34 -3.36 -5.70
CA ARG A 21 -9.51 -3.83 -4.59
C ARG A 21 -9.40 -2.80 -3.48
N TRP A 22 -9.24 -1.52 -3.83
CA TRP A 22 -9.22 -0.43 -2.87
C TRP A 22 -10.51 -0.36 -2.06
N ASN A 23 -11.67 -0.41 -2.74
CA ASN A 23 -12.96 -0.39 -2.06
C ASN A 23 -13.13 -1.60 -1.12
N ALA A 24 -12.75 -2.80 -1.57
CA ALA A 24 -12.81 -4.00 -0.73
C ALA A 24 -11.88 -3.91 0.49
N PHE A 25 -10.68 -3.37 0.32
CA PHE A 25 -9.72 -3.14 1.39
C PHE A 25 -10.26 -2.15 2.42
N VAL A 26 -10.73 -0.97 2.00
CA VAL A 26 -11.29 0.05 2.88
C VAL A 26 -12.49 -0.49 3.65
N VAL A 27 -13.44 -1.15 2.97
CA VAL A 27 -14.61 -1.76 3.64
C VAL A 27 -14.19 -2.77 4.70
N TYR A 28 -13.20 -3.61 4.41
CA TYR A 28 -12.71 -4.59 5.38
C TYR A 28 -12.07 -3.89 6.59
N VAL A 29 -11.14 -2.98 6.35
CA VAL A 29 -10.38 -2.28 7.39
C VAL A 29 -11.29 -1.43 8.28
N ASP A 30 -12.27 -0.73 7.70
CA ASP A 30 -13.27 0.07 8.44
C ASP A 30 -14.21 -0.79 9.28
N SER A 31 -14.39 -2.06 8.94
CA SER A 31 -15.22 -2.99 9.70
C SER A 31 -14.54 -3.54 10.96
N LEU A 32 -13.22 -3.35 11.10
CA LEU A 32 -12.46 -3.92 12.21
C LEU A 32 -12.66 -3.10 13.49
N PRO A 33 -12.92 -3.77 14.64
CA PRO A 33 -12.96 -3.09 15.93
C PRO A 33 -11.57 -2.59 16.31
N ARG A 34 -11.51 -1.57 17.18
CA ARG A 34 -10.27 -0.89 17.56
C ARG A 34 -9.21 -1.83 18.12
N GLU A 35 -9.61 -2.87 18.82
CA GLU A 35 -8.70 -3.86 19.40
C GLU A 35 -7.98 -4.66 18.31
N GLN A 36 -8.65 -4.94 17.19
CA GLN A 36 -8.02 -5.61 16.04
C GLN A 36 -7.07 -4.70 15.27
N TRP A 37 -7.22 -3.38 15.40
CA TRP A 37 -6.29 -2.44 14.79
C TRP A 37 -4.91 -2.43 15.44
N THR A 38 -4.85 -2.68 16.75
CA THR A 38 -3.64 -2.42 17.55
C THR A 38 -3.10 -3.61 18.33
N ALA A 39 -3.88 -4.67 18.54
CA ALA A 39 -3.45 -5.81 19.36
C ALA A 39 -2.88 -6.99 18.56
N PRO A 40 -3.56 -7.55 17.53
CA PRO A 40 -2.98 -8.64 16.77
C PRO A 40 -1.79 -8.12 15.96
N ALA A 41 -0.69 -8.85 16.04
CA ALA A 41 0.51 -8.58 15.27
C ALA A 41 0.92 -9.83 14.48
N ASP A 42 1.48 -9.61 13.30
CA ASP A 42 2.09 -10.69 12.52
C ASP A 42 3.43 -11.16 13.14
N PRO A 43 4.10 -12.18 12.59
CA PRO A 43 5.39 -12.64 13.10
C PRO A 43 6.52 -11.60 13.06
N ALA A 44 6.38 -10.54 12.26
CA ALA A 44 7.31 -9.41 12.21
C ALA A 44 6.94 -8.30 13.23
N GLY A 45 5.85 -8.48 13.98
CA GLY A 45 5.36 -7.56 14.99
C GLY A 45 4.48 -6.44 14.43
N TRP A 46 4.06 -6.50 13.17
CA TRP A 46 3.23 -5.46 12.56
C TRP A 46 1.76 -5.69 12.90
N THR A 47 1.13 -4.64 13.42
CA THR A 47 -0.31 -4.58 13.62
C THR A 47 -1.03 -4.20 12.34
N VAL A 48 -2.36 -4.30 12.32
CA VAL A 48 -3.18 -3.79 11.22
C VAL A 48 -2.89 -2.30 10.98
N SER A 49 -2.72 -1.50 12.04
CA SER A 49 -2.37 -0.08 11.92
C SER A 49 -1.04 0.13 11.18
N ASP A 50 -0.05 -0.73 11.42
CA ASP A 50 1.26 -0.64 10.76
C ASP A 50 1.15 -0.99 9.27
N HIS A 51 0.42 -2.05 8.93
CA HIS A 51 0.17 -2.43 7.54
C HIS A 51 -0.59 -1.34 6.78
N VAL A 52 -1.65 -0.77 7.37
CA VAL A 52 -2.42 0.32 6.74
C VAL A 52 -1.54 1.55 6.56
N THR A 53 -0.76 1.93 7.57
CA THR A 53 0.20 3.04 7.49
C THR A 53 1.19 2.83 6.35
N HIS A 54 1.73 1.62 6.21
CA HIS A 54 2.65 1.26 5.14
C HIS A 54 2.00 1.40 3.76
N VAL A 55 0.77 0.91 3.58
CA VAL A 55 0.02 1.06 2.32
C VAL A 55 -0.21 2.54 1.99
N THR A 56 -0.61 3.35 2.98
CA THR A 56 -0.81 4.80 2.77
C THR A 56 0.49 5.50 2.37
N ALA A 57 1.62 5.17 2.99
CA ALA A 57 2.92 5.74 2.64
C ALA A 57 3.33 5.39 1.19
N TRP A 58 3.11 4.15 0.76
CA TRP A 58 3.37 3.75 -0.62
C TRP A 58 2.44 4.43 -1.64
N ASP A 59 1.15 4.54 -1.32
CA ASP A 59 0.19 5.22 -2.20
C ASP A 59 0.57 6.69 -2.40
N GLN A 60 0.93 7.39 -1.33
CA GLN A 60 1.43 8.76 -1.39
C GLN A 60 2.69 8.87 -2.27
N ALA A 61 3.67 7.99 -2.07
CA ALA A 61 4.91 7.99 -2.84
C ALA A 61 4.66 7.75 -4.34
N VAL A 62 3.74 6.86 -4.70
CA VAL A 62 3.39 6.60 -6.11
C VAL A 62 2.62 7.78 -6.72
N VAL A 63 1.67 8.35 -5.99
CA VAL A 63 0.91 9.52 -6.44
C VAL A 63 1.85 10.71 -6.69
N GLU A 64 2.75 11.02 -5.77
CA GLU A 64 3.71 12.12 -5.94
C GLU A 64 4.69 11.86 -7.09
N LEU A 65 5.16 10.62 -7.26
CA LEU A 65 6.01 10.25 -8.39
C LEU A 65 5.30 10.48 -9.74
N PHE A 66 4.01 10.15 -9.85
CA PHE A 66 3.28 10.34 -11.09
C PHE A 66 2.84 11.78 -11.32
N ARG A 67 2.48 12.50 -10.26
CA ARG A 67 1.99 13.88 -10.34
C ARG A 67 3.14 14.87 -10.58
N ASP A 68 4.16 14.78 -9.75
CA ASP A 68 5.19 15.82 -9.60
C ASP A 68 6.61 15.32 -9.90
N ARG A 69 6.75 14.04 -10.26
CA ARG A 69 8.06 13.37 -10.46
C ARG A 69 8.94 13.39 -9.22
N THR A 70 8.34 13.47 -8.03
CA THR A 70 9.06 13.39 -6.76
C THR A 70 9.64 11.98 -6.59
N PRO A 71 10.95 11.83 -6.33
CA PRO A 71 11.54 10.54 -6.00
C PRO A 71 10.94 9.95 -4.73
N GLN A 72 10.62 8.65 -4.73
CA GLN A 72 9.91 7.98 -3.63
C GLN A 72 10.57 8.17 -2.27
N GLN A 73 11.90 8.13 -2.20
CA GLN A 73 12.62 8.31 -0.93
C GLN A 73 12.31 9.66 -0.27
N ARG A 74 12.07 10.70 -1.06
CA ARG A 74 11.76 12.03 -0.51
C ARG A 74 10.36 12.08 0.08
N THR A 75 9.37 11.48 -0.60
CA THR A 75 8.01 11.34 -0.06
C THR A 75 8.00 10.50 1.22
N LEU A 76 8.81 9.43 1.26
CA LEU A 76 8.94 8.54 2.41
C LEU A 76 9.84 9.10 3.53
N GLY A 77 10.40 10.31 3.37
CA GLY A 77 11.32 10.91 4.35
C GLY A 77 12.65 10.17 4.52
N VAL A 78 13.01 9.31 3.57
CA VAL A 78 14.27 8.57 3.53
C VAL A 78 15.34 9.43 2.86
N SER A 79 16.49 9.57 3.52
CA SER A 79 17.61 10.33 2.94
C SER A 79 18.11 9.69 1.64
N ASP A 80 18.60 10.50 0.70
CA ASP A 80 19.18 10.00 -0.55
C ASP A 80 20.35 9.03 -0.29
N ALA A 81 21.13 9.24 0.78
CA ALA A 81 22.20 8.34 1.19
C ALA A 81 21.70 6.96 1.66
N ALA A 82 20.68 6.94 2.51
CA ALA A 82 20.05 5.70 2.98
C ALA A 82 19.35 4.95 1.84
N TRP A 83 18.74 5.67 0.90
CA TRP A 83 18.13 5.06 -0.28
C TRP A 83 19.17 4.40 -1.20
N ALA A 84 20.34 5.03 -1.35
CA ALA A 84 21.42 4.50 -2.18
C ALA A 84 22.12 3.27 -1.58
N SER A 85 21.97 3.00 -0.28
CA SER A 85 22.60 1.86 0.38
C SER A 85 21.86 0.53 0.25
N GLY A 86 20.64 0.53 -0.30
CA GLY A 86 19.76 -0.65 -0.36
C GLY A 86 19.13 -0.98 0.99
#